data_AF-A0A953RRR4-F1
#
_entry.id   AF-A0A953RRR4-F1
#
_cell.length_a   1.000
_cell.length_b   1.000
_cell.length_c   1.000
_cell.angle_alpha   90.00
_cell.angle_beta   90.00
_cell.angle_gamma   90.00
#
_symmetry.space_group_name_H-M   'P 1'
#
loop_
_entity.id
_entity.type
_entity.pdbx_description
1 polymer ?
#
loop_
_entity_poly.entity_id
_entity_poly.type
_entity_poly.pdbx_seq_one_letter_code
_entity_poly.pdbx_strand_id
1 'polypeptide(L)'
;MTAAKIARALLRGRKSGAGYIACCPAHEDHNPSLSLKDGEGKLLVCCHAGCSQETVIAKLKEMELWPEHDSSKKSRIVEVYDYTSASGHIRYQVVRTDPKGFYQRKPDATGGWTNRGPTDREKLLYRLPEVIEAPIVFVVEGEKDVETLRAHGFVATTNAGGAKAIWLPQYTEVLKSRECIIIPDNDRPGWRRAASIGRALLGVAERIRVLDLPPETKDISDWFAGGHSDSELIALLEGVHAL
;
A
#
# COMPACT_ATOMS: atom_id res chain seq x y z
N MET A 1 0.31 -26.63 -3.49
CA MET A 1 0.60 -27.27 -4.79
C MET A 1 1.28 -26.25 -5.73
N THR A 2 2.27 -26.63 -6.56
CA THR A 2 2.96 -25.71 -7.51
C THR A 2 2.56 -26.01 -8.96
N ALA A 3 2.76 -25.07 -9.88
CA ALA A 3 2.49 -25.24 -11.32
C ALA A 3 3.20 -26.48 -11.88
N ALA A 4 4.44 -26.72 -11.46
CA ALA A 4 5.23 -27.89 -11.86
C ALA A 4 4.59 -29.22 -11.41
N LYS A 5 4.07 -29.27 -10.17
CA LYS A 5 3.42 -30.47 -9.64
C LYS A 5 2.10 -30.76 -10.35
N ILE A 6 1.31 -29.72 -10.62
CA ILE A 6 0.04 -29.84 -11.36
C ILE A 6 0.30 -30.33 -12.77
N ALA A 7 1.27 -29.74 -13.47
CA ALA A 7 1.63 -30.17 -14.82
C ALA A 7 1.98 -31.67 -14.84
N ARG A 8 2.78 -32.17 -13.89
CA ARG A 8 3.12 -33.60 -13.82
C ARG A 8 1.93 -34.52 -13.57
N ALA A 9 0.90 -34.04 -12.87
CA ALA A 9 -0.28 -34.82 -12.56
C ALA A 9 -1.32 -34.82 -13.71
N LEU A 10 -1.22 -33.89 -14.64
CA LEU A 10 -2.11 -33.78 -15.80
C LEU A 10 -1.52 -34.47 -17.03
N LEU A 11 -2.41 -34.88 -17.95
CA LEU A 11 -2.00 -35.51 -19.20
C LEU A 11 -1.11 -34.58 -20.03
N ARG A 12 -0.04 -35.15 -20.60
CA ARG A 12 0.92 -34.47 -21.50
C ARG A 12 1.57 -33.21 -20.91
N GLY A 13 1.61 -33.12 -19.58
CA GLY A 13 2.21 -31.99 -18.87
C GLY A 13 3.72 -31.90 -19.06
N ARG A 14 4.20 -30.71 -19.43
CA ARG A 14 5.63 -30.44 -19.65
C ARG A 14 5.98 -28.98 -19.42
N LYS A 15 7.27 -28.70 -19.28
CA LYS A 15 7.78 -27.34 -19.20
C LYS A 15 7.59 -26.61 -20.54
N SER A 16 7.21 -25.34 -20.49
CA SER A 16 7.04 -24.47 -21.66
C SER A 16 7.44 -23.05 -21.30
N GLY A 17 8.54 -22.55 -21.88
CA GLY A 17 9.13 -21.27 -21.52
C GLY A 17 9.42 -21.16 -20.01
N ALA A 18 8.93 -20.08 -19.39
CA ALA A 18 9.03 -19.83 -17.94
C ALA A 18 7.95 -20.54 -17.09
N GLY A 19 7.08 -21.36 -17.70
CA GLY A 19 5.98 -22.06 -17.03
C GLY A 19 5.83 -23.50 -17.50
N TYR A 20 4.60 -23.99 -17.47
CA TYR A 20 4.23 -25.35 -17.86
C TYR A 20 2.98 -25.33 -18.73
N ILE A 21 2.84 -26.35 -19.56
CA ILE A 21 1.64 -26.61 -20.35
C ILE A 21 1.17 -28.05 -20.14
N ALA A 22 -0.13 -28.28 -20.09
CA ALA A 22 -0.75 -29.60 -19.96
C ALA A 22 -2.10 -29.66 -20.69
N CYS A 23 -2.67 -30.85 -20.83
CA CYS A 23 -4.06 -30.99 -21.25
C CYS A 23 -4.99 -30.39 -20.19
N CYS A 24 -5.96 -29.60 -20.63
CA CYS A 24 -6.96 -29.01 -19.76
C CYS A 24 -7.92 -30.10 -19.24
N PRO A 25 -8.18 -30.19 -17.93
CA PRO A 25 -9.12 -31.17 -17.38
C PRO A 25 -10.59 -30.74 -17.52
N ALA A 26 -10.86 -29.52 -17.99
CA ALA A 26 -12.21 -28.97 -18.13
C ALA A 26 -12.90 -29.32 -19.45
N HIS A 27 -12.20 -29.98 -20.37
CA HIS A 27 -12.75 -30.51 -21.61
C HIS A 27 -11.96 -31.75 -22.04
N GLU A 28 -12.44 -32.46 -23.04
CA GLU A 28 -11.68 -33.55 -23.65
C GLU A 28 -10.52 -32.98 -24.47
N ASP A 29 -9.34 -32.90 -23.84
CA ASP A 29 -8.17 -32.27 -24.43
C ASP A 29 -7.11 -33.28 -24.87
N HIS A 30 -6.85 -33.33 -26.17
CA HIS A 30 -5.79 -34.15 -26.76
C HIS A 30 -4.53 -33.36 -27.10
N ASN A 31 -4.58 -32.02 -27.11
CA ASN A 31 -3.44 -31.16 -27.41
C ASN A 31 -3.28 -30.08 -26.33
N PRO A 32 -2.23 -30.14 -25.49
CA PRO A 32 -2.07 -29.30 -24.31
C PRO A 32 -2.45 -27.84 -24.52
N SER A 33 -3.58 -27.45 -23.94
CA SER A 33 -4.16 -26.10 -24.04
C SER A 33 -4.10 -25.32 -22.73
N LEU A 34 -3.81 -25.97 -21.61
CA LEU A 34 -3.76 -25.35 -20.28
C LEU A 34 -2.34 -24.86 -19.96
N SER A 35 -2.18 -23.55 -19.84
CA SER A 35 -0.96 -22.92 -19.30
C SER A 35 -1.02 -22.83 -17.78
N LEU A 36 0.09 -23.17 -17.12
CA LEU A 36 0.28 -23.15 -15.67
C LEU A 36 1.55 -22.36 -15.34
N LYS A 37 1.46 -21.42 -14.40
CA LYS A 37 2.63 -20.62 -13.96
C LYS A 37 2.54 -20.28 -12.47
N ASP A 38 3.65 -20.46 -11.77
CA ASP A 38 3.80 -19.93 -10.41
C ASP A 38 4.11 -18.42 -10.50
N GLY A 39 3.24 -17.58 -9.93
CA GLY A 39 3.45 -16.14 -9.77
C GLY A 39 3.80 -15.78 -8.32
N GLU A 40 3.90 -14.49 -8.02
CA GLU A 40 4.12 -13.99 -6.65
C GLU A 40 2.94 -14.36 -5.73
N GLY A 41 3.08 -15.48 -5.02
CA GLY A 41 2.10 -15.96 -4.04
C GLY A 41 0.83 -16.58 -4.62
N LYS A 42 0.70 -16.73 -5.95
CA LYS A 42 -0.48 -17.31 -6.59
C LYS A 42 -0.14 -18.22 -7.77
N LEU A 43 -0.97 -19.24 -7.96
CA LEU A 43 -0.96 -20.07 -9.16
C LEU A 43 -1.81 -19.41 -10.26
N LEU A 44 -1.23 -19.22 -11.44
CA LEU A 44 -1.92 -18.72 -12.62
C LEU A 44 -2.26 -19.88 -13.56
N VAL A 45 -3.52 -19.95 -14.00
CA VAL A 45 -4.01 -20.95 -14.95
C VAL A 45 -4.81 -20.28 -16.06
N CYS A 46 -4.60 -20.72 -17.30
CA CYS A 46 -5.34 -20.21 -18.46
C CYS A 46 -5.47 -21.32 -19.51
N CYS A 47 -6.71 -21.62 -19.92
CA CYS A 47 -6.99 -22.52 -21.02
C CYS A 47 -7.12 -21.73 -22.33
N HIS A 48 -6.29 -22.04 -23.32
CA HIS A 48 -6.31 -21.39 -24.64
C HIS A 48 -7.33 -22.00 -25.61
N ALA A 49 -8.05 -23.03 -25.19
CA ALA A 49 -9.11 -23.68 -25.98
C ALA A 49 -10.53 -23.17 -25.65
N GLY A 50 -10.66 -22.19 -24.73
CA GLY A 50 -11.92 -21.49 -24.48
C GLY A 50 -12.64 -21.81 -23.17
N CYS A 51 -12.08 -22.65 -22.29
CA CYS A 51 -12.65 -22.84 -20.95
C CYS A 51 -12.51 -21.58 -20.09
N SER A 52 -13.56 -21.24 -19.34
CA SER A 52 -13.47 -20.18 -18.34
C SER A 52 -12.50 -20.56 -17.22
N GLN A 53 -11.89 -19.54 -16.60
CA GLN A 53 -10.95 -19.76 -15.52
C GLN A 53 -11.62 -20.46 -14.32
N GLU A 54 -12.88 -20.14 -14.02
CA GLU A 54 -13.67 -20.76 -12.95
C GLU A 54 -13.84 -22.26 -13.18
N THR A 55 -14.14 -22.67 -14.42
CA THR A 55 -14.35 -24.09 -14.77
C THR A 55 -13.06 -24.89 -14.64
N VAL A 56 -11.95 -24.33 -15.12
CA VAL A 56 -10.63 -24.96 -15.00
C VAL A 56 -10.24 -25.13 -13.53
N ILE A 57 -10.44 -24.09 -12.71
CA ILE A 57 -10.15 -24.15 -11.27
C ILE A 57 -11.01 -25.19 -10.56
N ALA A 58 -12.31 -25.24 -10.87
CA ALA A 58 -13.23 -26.22 -10.30
C ALA A 58 -12.76 -27.67 -10.56
N LYS A 59 -12.36 -27.97 -11.80
CA LYS A 59 -11.86 -29.30 -12.16
C LYS A 59 -10.54 -29.64 -11.50
N LEU A 60 -9.61 -28.68 -11.40
CA LEU A 60 -8.36 -28.89 -10.66
C LEU A 60 -8.59 -29.13 -9.16
N LYS A 61 -9.63 -28.52 -8.57
CA LYS A 61 -10.04 -28.78 -7.18
C LYS A 61 -10.65 -30.16 -7.01
N GLU A 62 -11.55 -30.58 -7.92
CA GLU A 62 -12.12 -31.94 -7.93
C GLU A 62 -11.03 -33.02 -8.00
N MET A 63 -9.92 -32.73 -8.67
CA MET A 63 -8.76 -33.61 -8.78
C MET A 63 -7.74 -33.47 -7.63
N GLU A 64 -8.01 -32.64 -6.62
CA GLU A 64 -7.08 -32.32 -5.51
C GLU A 64 -5.73 -31.74 -5.97
N LEU A 65 -5.67 -31.19 -7.19
CA LEU A 65 -4.48 -30.57 -7.77
C LEU A 65 -4.43 -29.06 -7.56
N TRP A 66 -5.55 -28.45 -7.20
CA TRP A 66 -5.56 -27.03 -6.89
C TRP A 66 -4.87 -26.79 -5.53
N PRO A 67 -3.91 -25.87 -5.42
CA PRO A 67 -3.41 -25.49 -4.10
C PRO A 67 -4.59 -25.01 -3.27
N GLU A 68 -4.85 -25.65 -2.15
CA GLU A 68 -5.64 -25.00 -1.12
C GLU A 68 -4.94 -23.67 -0.83
N HIS A 69 -5.64 -22.58 -1.13
CA HIS A 69 -5.24 -21.31 -0.60
C HIS A 69 -5.43 -21.50 0.90
N ASP A 70 -4.34 -21.42 1.67
CA ASP A 70 -4.45 -21.28 3.10
C ASP A 70 -5.02 -19.88 3.39
N SER A 71 -6.30 -19.70 3.08
CA SER A 71 -7.13 -18.60 3.53
C SER A 71 -7.44 -18.73 5.03
N SER A 72 -6.95 -19.79 5.69
CA SER A 72 -7.17 -20.07 7.10
C SER A 72 -6.24 -19.29 8.03
N LYS A 73 -5.14 -18.71 7.52
CA LYS A 73 -4.49 -17.58 8.21
C LYS A 73 -5.34 -16.34 8.03
N LYS A 74 -6.48 -16.28 8.74
CA LYS A 74 -7.26 -15.06 8.92
C LYS A 74 -6.29 -13.98 9.39
N SER A 75 -6.03 -13.01 8.52
CA SER A 75 -5.20 -11.89 8.88
C SER A 75 -5.93 -11.09 9.96
N ARG A 76 -5.27 -10.87 11.11
CA ARG A 76 -5.89 -10.07 12.17
C ARG A 76 -5.63 -8.61 11.89
N ILE A 77 -6.62 -7.78 12.13
CA ILE A 77 -6.43 -6.32 12.14
C ILE A 77 -5.48 -6.00 13.28
N VAL A 78 -4.39 -5.30 12.97
CA VAL A 78 -3.42 -4.80 13.95
C VAL A 78 -3.66 -3.32 14.22
N GLU A 79 -3.96 -2.57 13.17
CA GLU A 79 -4.14 -1.12 13.27
C GLU A 79 -5.10 -0.63 12.19
N VAL A 80 -5.82 0.44 12.51
CA VAL A 80 -6.80 1.07 11.63
C VAL A 80 -6.58 2.56 11.64
N TYR A 81 -6.39 3.14 10.46
CA TYR A 81 -6.19 4.58 10.27
C TYR A 81 -7.44 5.18 9.63
N ASP A 82 -8.14 6.03 10.38
CA ASP A 82 -9.36 6.70 9.95
C ASP A 82 -9.07 7.91 9.06
N TYR A 83 -9.52 7.86 7.81
CA TYR A 83 -9.53 9.01 6.93
C TYR A 83 -10.87 9.72 7.04
N THR A 84 -10.87 10.88 7.68
CA THR A 84 -12.07 11.66 7.97
C THR A 84 -12.22 12.88 7.06
N SER A 85 -13.45 13.32 6.84
CA SER A 85 -13.72 14.64 6.27
C SER A 85 -13.20 15.76 7.17
N ALA A 86 -13.21 17.00 6.67
CA ALA A 86 -12.92 18.20 7.46
C ALA A 86 -13.83 18.34 8.69
N SER A 87 -15.05 17.79 8.64
CA SER A 87 -15.99 17.74 9.76
C SER A 87 -15.81 16.54 10.69
N GLY A 88 -14.75 15.74 10.53
CA GLY A 88 -14.46 14.59 11.38
C GLY A 88 -15.23 13.30 11.04
N HIS A 89 -16.06 13.28 9.99
CA HIS A 89 -16.80 12.07 9.60
C HIS A 89 -15.90 11.08 8.87
N ILE A 90 -15.85 9.84 9.33
CA ILE A 90 -15.06 8.77 8.68
C ILE A 90 -15.56 8.54 7.25
N ARG A 91 -14.65 8.61 6.28
CA ARG A 91 -14.91 8.38 4.85
C ARG A 91 -14.42 7.03 4.40
N TYR A 92 -13.24 6.63 4.86
CA TYR A 92 -12.66 5.31 4.65
C TYR A 92 -11.56 5.05 5.68
N GLN A 93 -11.04 3.84 5.68
CA GLN A 93 -9.97 3.39 6.56
C GLN A 93 -8.88 2.72 5.74
N VAL A 94 -7.63 2.91 6.17
CA VAL A 94 -6.53 2.03 5.84
C VAL A 94 -6.36 1.06 7.01
N VAL A 95 -6.38 -0.24 6.72
CA VAL A 95 -6.29 -1.29 7.70
C VAL A 95 -4.98 -2.04 7.51
N ARG A 96 -4.19 -2.12 8.58
CA ARG A 96 -2.97 -2.92 8.66
C ARG A 96 -3.27 -4.26 9.32
N THR A 97 -2.73 -5.33 8.77
CA THR A 97 -2.92 -6.69 9.29
C THR A 97 -1.63 -7.38 9.72
N ASP A 98 -1.79 -8.49 10.45
CA ASP A 98 -0.77 -9.51 10.66
C ASP A 98 -1.22 -10.86 10.05
N PRO A 99 -0.41 -11.51 9.18
CA PRO A 99 0.88 -11.06 8.64
C PRO A 99 0.79 -9.70 7.93
N LYS A 100 1.93 -8.98 7.85
CA LYS A 100 2.01 -7.59 7.35
C LYS A 100 1.30 -7.46 6.01
N GLY A 101 0.19 -6.74 6.02
CA GLY A 101 -0.62 -6.42 4.86
C GLY A 101 -1.37 -5.12 5.08
N PHE A 102 -1.80 -4.51 3.99
CA PHE A 102 -2.61 -3.29 4.01
C PHE A 102 -3.78 -3.44 3.06
N TYR A 103 -4.97 -3.02 3.49
CA TYR A 103 -6.13 -2.88 2.62
C TYR A 103 -6.95 -1.66 3.02
N GLN A 104 -7.76 -1.18 2.08
CA GLN A 104 -8.65 -0.05 2.33
C GLN A 104 -10.09 -0.55 2.44
N ARG A 105 -10.86 0.02 3.36
CA ARG A 105 -12.30 -0.25 3.48
C ARG A 105 -13.07 1.04 3.69
N LYS A 106 -14.34 1.08 3.32
CA LYS A 106 -15.23 2.22 3.58
C LYS A 106 -16.60 1.76 4.08
N PRO A 107 -17.35 2.63 4.76
CA PRO A 107 -18.72 2.32 5.17
C PRO A 107 -19.56 1.94 3.96
N ASP A 108 -20.40 0.92 4.11
CA ASP A 108 -21.43 0.58 3.13
C ASP A 108 -22.78 1.25 3.48
N ALA A 109 -23.76 1.11 2.58
CA ALA A 109 -25.08 1.72 2.74
C ALA A 109 -25.89 1.13 3.92
N THR A 110 -25.46 0.01 4.49
CA THR A 110 -26.13 -0.70 5.59
C THR A 110 -25.49 -0.43 6.95
N GLY A 111 -24.47 0.44 7.00
CA GLY A 111 -23.69 0.72 8.21
C GLY A 111 -22.58 -0.31 8.48
N GLY A 112 -22.36 -1.25 7.56
CA GLY A 112 -21.24 -2.19 7.56
C GLY A 112 -20.01 -1.63 6.87
N TRP A 113 -19.09 -2.52 6.48
CA TRP A 113 -17.84 -2.16 5.80
C TRP A 113 -17.67 -2.96 4.52
N THR A 114 -17.24 -2.30 3.45
CA THR A 114 -16.78 -2.94 2.22
C THR A 114 -15.28 -2.74 2.03
N ASN A 115 -14.56 -3.79 1.63
CA ASN A 115 -13.13 -3.73 1.28
C ASN A 115 -12.87 -3.11 -0.11
N ARG A 116 -13.86 -2.40 -0.67
CA ARG A 116 -13.67 -1.53 -1.83
C ARG A 116 -13.16 -0.17 -1.32
N GLY A 117 -11.89 0.11 -1.60
CA GLY A 117 -11.27 1.38 -1.24
C GLY A 117 -11.95 2.61 -1.88
N PRO A 118 -11.61 3.82 -1.43
CA PRO A 118 -12.07 5.06 -2.02
C PRO A 118 -11.67 5.19 -3.50
N THR A 119 -12.55 5.80 -4.29
CA THR A 119 -12.21 6.36 -5.60
C THR A 119 -11.25 7.53 -5.44
N ASP A 120 -10.58 7.94 -6.51
CA ASP A 120 -9.64 9.07 -6.45
C ASP A 120 -10.27 10.37 -5.94
N ARG A 121 -11.56 10.60 -6.21
CA ARG A 121 -12.29 11.78 -5.71
C ARG A 121 -12.66 11.70 -4.23
N GLU A 122 -12.73 10.49 -3.67
CA GLU A 122 -13.04 10.25 -2.27
C GLU A 122 -11.79 10.24 -1.38
N LYS A 123 -10.59 10.15 -1.97
CA LYS A 123 -9.33 10.10 -1.23
C LYS A 123 -9.02 11.45 -0.58
N LEU A 124 -8.53 11.37 0.65
CA LEU A 124 -8.20 12.49 1.52
C LEU A 124 -6.78 12.34 2.07
N LEU A 125 -6.25 13.43 2.60
CA LEU A 125 -5.07 13.39 3.46
C LEU A 125 -5.44 12.80 4.84
N TYR A 126 -4.54 12.04 5.43
CA TYR A 126 -4.71 11.49 6.78
C TYR A 126 -4.67 12.63 7.80
N ARG A 127 -5.48 12.57 8.86
CA ARG A 127 -5.61 13.64 9.87
C ARG A 127 -6.09 14.99 9.30
N LEU A 128 -6.94 14.94 8.27
CA LEU A 128 -7.40 16.13 7.56
C LEU A 128 -7.89 17.30 8.45
N PRO A 129 -8.72 17.09 9.51
CA PRO A 129 -9.14 18.19 10.38
C PRO A 129 -7.97 18.96 11.03
N GLU A 130 -6.95 18.25 11.50
CA GLU A 130 -5.77 18.84 12.13
C GLU A 130 -4.89 19.55 11.09
N VAL A 131 -4.77 18.95 9.90
CA VAL A 131 -3.97 19.48 8.77
C VAL A 131 -4.54 20.80 8.24
N ILE A 132 -5.87 20.95 8.19
CA ILE A 132 -6.47 22.18 7.65
C ILE A 132 -6.31 23.37 8.60
N GLU A 133 -6.13 23.14 9.90
CA GLU A 133 -5.96 24.18 10.92
C GLU A 133 -4.50 24.57 11.13
N ALA A 134 -3.56 23.67 10.81
CA ALA A 134 -2.14 23.88 11.09
C ALA A 134 -1.42 24.73 10.03
N PRO A 135 -0.59 25.71 10.45
CA PRO A 135 0.24 26.48 9.52
C PRO A 135 1.47 25.72 9.04
N ILE A 136 1.97 24.77 9.84
CA ILE A 136 3.12 23.92 9.54
C ILE A 136 2.64 22.46 9.54
N VAL A 137 2.93 21.74 8.45
CA VAL A 137 2.49 20.35 8.28
C VAL A 137 3.67 19.50 7.80
N PHE A 138 3.95 18.43 8.55
CA PHE A 138 4.87 17.39 8.12
C PHE A 138 4.19 16.45 7.13
N VAL A 139 4.87 16.11 6.03
CA VAL A 139 4.39 15.18 5.01
C VAL A 139 5.33 13.98 4.96
N VAL A 140 4.87 12.84 5.45
CA VAL A 140 5.66 11.60 5.59
C VAL A 140 5.13 10.50 4.67
N GLU A 141 5.77 9.33 4.63
CA GLU A 141 5.36 8.23 3.74
C GLU A 141 4.14 7.46 4.27
N GLY A 142 4.16 7.02 5.53
CA GLY A 142 3.14 6.13 6.09
C GLY A 142 2.34 6.73 7.25
N GLU A 143 1.19 6.13 7.54
CA GLU A 143 0.32 6.54 8.64
C GLU A 143 1.00 6.30 10.02
N LYS A 144 1.86 5.28 10.13
CA LYS A 144 2.69 5.04 11.32
C LYS A 144 3.56 6.26 11.65
N ASP A 145 4.24 6.81 10.65
CA ASP A 145 5.13 7.96 10.80
C ASP A 145 4.35 9.23 11.18
N VAL A 146 3.13 9.38 10.66
CA VAL A 146 2.20 10.43 11.08
C VAL A 146 1.91 10.30 12.58
N GLU A 147 1.56 9.10 13.05
CA GLU A 147 1.26 8.89 14.47
C GLU A 147 2.48 9.08 15.37
N THR A 148 3.68 8.70 14.92
CA THR A 148 4.92 9.01 15.64
C THR A 148 5.09 10.51 15.82
N LEU A 149 5.03 11.30 14.74
CA LEU A 149 5.17 12.75 14.81
C LEU A 149 4.10 13.41 15.69
N ARG A 150 2.85 12.92 15.62
CA ARG A 150 1.75 13.40 16.46
C ARG A 150 1.97 13.12 17.94
N ALA A 151 2.54 11.96 18.29
CA ALA A 151 2.89 11.65 19.67
C ALA A 151 3.94 12.62 20.25
N HIS A 152 4.74 13.23 19.38
CA HIS A 152 5.71 14.29 19.71
C HIS A 152 5.17 15.72 19.49
N GLY A 153 3.86 15.89 19.31
CA GLY A 153 3.21 17.21 19.24
C GLY A 153 3.26 17.90 17.89
N PHE A 154 3.76 17.24 16.84
CA PHE A 154 3.80 17.79 15.49
C PHE A 154 2.52 17.44 14.70
N VAL A 155 2.07 18.36 13.84
CA VAL A 155 1.00 18.06 12.88
C VAL A 155 1.61 17.41 11.64
N ALA A 156 1.19 16.18 11.35
CA ALA A 156 1.70 15.40 10.25
C ALA A 156 0.58 14.77 9.43
N THR A 157 0.89 14.47 8.16
CA THR A 157 -0.05 13.84 7.24
C THR A 157 0.64 12.94 6.22
N THR A 158 -0.16 12.09 5.61
CA THR A 158 0.19 11.30 4.43
C THR A 158 -1.06 11.01 3.59
N ASN A 159 -0.87 10.48 2.38
CA ASN A 159 -1.93 9.90 1.56
C ASN A 159 -1.86 8.37 1.63
N ALA A 160 -3.01 7.71 1.53
CA ALA A 160 -3.08 6.25 1.57
C ALA A 160 -2.32 5.61 0.37
N GLY A 161 -1.60 4.52 0.65
CA GLY A 161 -0.99 3.66 -0.38
C GLY A 161 0.54 3.72 -0.54
N GLY A 162 1.26 4.41 0.37
CA GLY A 162 2.73 4.44 0.44
C GLY A 162 3.43 5.07 -0.78
N ALA A 163 4.74 4.82 -0.96
CA ALA A 163 5.58 5.42 -2.01
C ALA A 163 5.03 5.35 -3.44
N LYS A 164 4.23 4.33 -3.78
CA LYS A 164 3.72 4.11 -5.14
C LYS A 164 2.40 4.81 -5.42
N ALA A 165 1.74 5.35 -4.40
CA ALA A 165 0.47 6.04 -4.58
C ALA A 165 0.69 7.37 -5.32
N ILE A 166 -0.18 7.64 -6.30
CA ILE A 166 -0.17 8.88 -7.05
C ILE A 166 -0.58 10.03 -6.12
N TRP A 167 0.21 11.09 -6.11
CA TRP A 167 -0.16 12.34 -5.45
C TRP A 167 -1.24 13.05 -6.26
N LEU A 168 -2.41 13.26 -5.67
CA LEU A 168 -3.57 13.84 -6.35
C LEU A 168 -3.67 15.35 -6.11
N PRO A 169 -4.20 16.13 -7.06
CA PRO A 169 -4.29 17.59 -6.94
C PRO A 169 -5.01 18.06 -5.66
N GLN A 170 -6.04 17.36 -5.19
CA GLN A 170 -6.76 17.78 -3.99
C GLN A 170 -5.90 17.72 -2.71
N TYR A 171 -4.83 16.92 -2.67
CA TYR A 171 -3.90 16.93 -1.54
C TYR A 171 -3.08 18.22 -1.54
N THR A 172 -2.64 18.67 -2.71
CA THR A 172 -1.94 19.94 -2.90
C THR A 172 -2.82 21.12 -2.48
N GLU A 173 -4.11 21.11 -2.86
CA GLU A 173 -5.04 22.18 -2.48
C GLU A 173 -5.22 22.29 -0.96
N VAL A 174 -5.28 21.15 -0.25
CA VAL A 174 -5.32 21.14 1.23
C VAL A 174 -4.06 21.74 1.84
N LEU A 175 -2.90 21.62 1.19
CA LEU A 175 -1.61 22.12 1.68
C LEU A 175 -1.26 23.54 1.20
N LYS A 176 -2.16 24.20 0.47
CA LYS A 176 -1.96 25.57 -0.03
C LYS A 176 -1.69 26.54 1.13
N SER A 177 -0.75 27.46 0.91
CA SER A 177 -0.38 28.52 1.88
C SER A 177 0.06 28.01 3.26
N ARG A 178 0.60 26.78 3.33
CA ARG A 178 1.19 26.20 4.54
C ARG A 178 2.67 25.99 4.35
N GLU A 179 3.42 25.94 5.45
CA GLU A 179 4.78 25.40 5.46
C GLU A 179 4.73 23.87 5.47
N CYS A 180 5.27 23.25 4.42
CA CYS A 180 5.29 21.81 4.26
C CYS A 180 6.70 21.28 4.49
N ILE A 181 6.86 20.40 5.48
CA ILE A 181 8.12 19.71 5.79
C ILE A 181 7.99 18.27 5.31
N ILE A 182 8.64 17.94 4.20
CA ILE A 182 8.58 16.60 3.60
C ILE A 182 9.72 15.77 4.18
N ILE A 183 9.40 14.63 4.82
CA ILE A 183 10.38 13.66 5.29
C ILE A 183 10.20 12.36 4.49
N PRO A 184 11.11 12.03 3.55
CA PRO A 184 11.08 10.75 2.85
C PRO A 184 11.54 9.60 3.76
N ASP A 185 11.07 8.38 3.48
CA ASP A 185 11.80 7.19 3.87
C ASP A 185 13.18 7.21 3.19
N ASN A 186 14.20 6.72 3.88
CA ASN A 186 15.60 6.67 3.42
C ASN A 186 15.84 5.56 2.39
N ASP A 187 15.02 5.54 1.35
CA ASP A 187 15.15 4.67 0.20
C ASP A 187 14.79 5.37 -1.12
N ARG A 188 15.15 4.74 -2.24
CA ARG A 188 14.95 5.33 -3.56
C ARG A 188 13.46 5.62 -3.89
N PRO A 189 12.50 4.73 -3.58
CA PRO A 189 11.07 5.05 -3.69
C PRO A 189 10.62 6.28 -2.87
N GLY A 190 11.00 6.37 -1.60
CA GLY A 190 10.65 7.47 -0.70
C GLY A 190 11.14 8.81 -1.24
N TRP A 191 12.40 8.89 -1.65
CA TRP A 191 12.98 10.07 -2.28
C TRP A 191 12.27 10.50 -3.58
N ARG A 192 11.86 9.55 -4.42
CA ARG A 192 11.08 9.86 -5.63
C ARG A 192 9.71 10.41 -5.30
N ARG A 193 9.05 9.85 -4.28
CA ARG A 193 7.76 10.38 -3.81
C ARG A 193 7.92 11.79 -3.27
N ALA A 194 8.90 12.03 -2.41
CA ALA A 194 9.18 13.37 -1.89
C ALA A 194 9.43 14.39 -3.00
N ALA A 195 10.23 14.04 -4.02
CA ALA A 195 10.44 14.90 -5.19
C ALA A 195 9.14 15.16 -5.98
N SER A 196 8.25 14.17 -6.11
CA SER A 196 6.95 14.34 -6.76
C SER A 196 6.04 15.29 -5.98
N ILE A 197 5.99 15.15 -4.66
CA ILE A 197 5.20 16.01 -3.77
C ILE A 197 5.75 17.43 -3.77
N GLY A 198 7.07 17.59 -3.64
CA GLY A 198 7.73 18.90 -3.69
C GLY A 198 7.45 19.65 -4.99
N ARG A 199 7.43 18.95 -6.13
CA ARG A 199 7.01 19.55 -7.42
C ARG A 199 5.55 19.96 -7.44
N ALA A 200 4.66 19.14 -6.88
CA ALA A 200 3.23 19.45 -6.84
C ALA A 200 2.92 20.66 -5.93
N LEU A 201 3.71 20.87 -4.88
CA LEU A 201 3.55 21.98 -3.94
C LEU A 201 4.25 23.27 -4.38
N LEU A 202 5.14 23.22 -5.39
CA LEU A 202 5.90 24.37 -5.84
C LEU A 202 4.98 25.49 -6.35
N GLY A 203 5.07 26.67 -5.74
CA GLY A 203 4.20 27.81 -6.04
C GLY A 203 2.79 27.72 -5.43
N VAL A 204 2.51 26.69 -4.62
CA VAL A 204 1.22 26.50 -3.93
C VAL A 204 1.37 26.56 -2.41
N ALA A 205 2.36 25.84 -1.85
CA ALA A 205 2.74 25.93 -0.44
C ALA A 205 3.45 27.27 -0.16
N GLU A 206 3.37 27.77 1.08
CA GLU A 206 4.08 28.98 1.49
C GLU A 206 5.60 28.73 1.53
N ARG A 207 5.99 27.58 2.08
CA ARG A 207 7.37 27.13 2.16
C ARG A 207 7.43 25.62 2.06
N ILE A 208 8.47 25.11 1.39
CA ILE A 208 8.72 23.68 1.26
C ILE A 208 10.12 23.41 1.80
N ARG A 209 10.22 22.50 2.76
CA ARG A 209 11.49 21.93 3.22
C ARG A 209 11.45 20.43 2.95
N VAL A 210 12.57 19.88 2.50
CA VAL A 210 12.76 18.43 2.45
C VAL A 210 13.83 18.11 3.48
N LEU A 211 13.48 17.34 4.50
CA LEU A 211 14.39 16.96 5.56
C LEU A 211 14.98 15.59 5.24
N ASP A 212 16.30 15.55 5.10
CA ASP A 212 17.08 14.31 4.96
C ASP A 212 17.40 13.77 6.36
N LEU A 213 16.97 12.55 6.67
CA LEU A 213 17.30 11.89 7.94
C LEU A 213 18.65 11.18 7.80
N PRO A 214 19.41 11.01 8.90
CA PRO A 214 20.67 10.27 8.86
C PRO A 214 20.54 8.90 8.16
N PRO A 215 21.48 8.51 7.30
CA PRO A 215 21.33 7.34 6.40
C PRO A 215 21.18 6.00 7.13
N GLU A 216 21.59 5.92 8.40
CA GLU A 216 21.40 4.77 9.29
C GLU A 216 19.94 4.57 9.73
N THR A 217 19.10 5.59 9.56
CA THR A 217 17.70 5.60 9.93
C THR A 217 16.84 5.30 8.71
N LYS A 218 15.83 4.44 8.85
CA LYS A 218 14.95 4.08 7.72
C LYS A 218 13.86 5.12 7.46
N ASP A 219 13.22 5.60 8.52
CA ASP A 219 12.09 6.53 8.50
C ASP A 219 12.04 7.31 9.82
N ILE A 220 11.17 8.31 9.93
CA ILE A 220 11.08 9.14 11.15
C ILE A 220 10.66 8.31 12.38
N SER A 221 9.89 7.23 12.21
CA SER A 221 9.57 6.35 13.33
C SER A 221 10.81 5.63 13.87
N ASP A 222 11.66 5.15 12.98
CA ASP A 222 12.92 4.50 13.36
C ASP A 222 13.90 5.54 13.96
N TRP A 223 13.85 6.81 13.55
CA TRP A 223 14.63 7.90 14.15
C TRP A 223 14.27 8.10 15.63
N PHE A 224 12.99 8.31 15.94
CA PHE A 224 12.54 8.46 17.33
C PHE A 224 12.75 7.18 18.16
N ALA A 225 12.62 5.99 17.55
CA ALA A 225 12.93 4.73 18.21
C ALA A 225 14.42 4.60 18.57
N GLY A 226 15.31 5.31 17.87
CA GLY A 226 16.73 5.45 18.18
C GLY A 226 17.02 6.31 19.42
N GLY A 227 16.01 6.92 20.04
CA GLY A 227 16.13 7.73 21.25
C GLY A 227 16.29 9.23 21.01
N HIS A 228 16.17 9.69 19.76
CA HIS A 228 16.21 11.11 19.45
C HIS A 228 14.94 11.85 19.92
N SER A 229 15.10 13.13 20.20
CA SER A 229 14.09 14.03 20.77
C SER A 229 13.42 14.93 19.72
N ASP A 230 12.27 15.49 20.11
CA ASP A 230 11.60 16.56 19.35
C ASP A 230 12.49 17.80 19.17
N SER A 231 13.29 18.13 20.17
CA SER A 231 14.24 19.25 20.16
C SER A 231 15.36 19.03 19.14
N GLU A 232 15.88 17.81 19.01
CA GLU A 232 16.83 17.45 17.95
C GLU A 232 16.21 17.58 16.56
N LEU A 233 14.93 17.19 16.39
CA LEU A 233 14.23 17.32 15.11
C LEU A 233 14.07 18.80 14.73
N ILE A 234 13.73 19.66 15.69
CA ILE A 234 13.65 21.11 15.49
C ILE A 234 15.03 21.67 15.12
N ALA A 235 16.08 21.27 15.82
CA ALA A 235 17.45 21.71 15.51
C ALA A 235 17.87 21.33 14.08
N LEU A 236 17.54 20.11 13.62
CA LEU A 236 17.74 19.68 12.23
C LEU A 236 17.00 20.58 11.23
N LEU A 237 15.76 20.99 11.54
CA LEU A 237 14.96 21.87 10.67
C LEU A 237 15.49 23.31 10.63
N GLU A 238 16.05 23.79 11.74
CA GLU A 238 16.67 25.11 11.85
C GLU A 238 18.09 25.15 11.27
N GLY A 239 18.68 23.99 10.97
CA GLY A 239 20.07 23.89 10.52
C GLY A 239 21.08 24.17 11.65
N VAL A 240 20.64 24.03 12.91
CA VAL A 240 21.48 24.15 14.09
C VAL A 240 21.97 22.74 14.42
N HIS A 241 23.28 22.51 14.37
CA HIS A 241 23.84 21.27 14.89
C HIS A 241 23.59 21.24 16.41
N ALA A 242 22.82 20.26 16.89
CA ALA A 242 22.64 20.02 18.32
C ALA A 242 24.03 19.84 18.94
N LEU A 243 24.40 20.77 19.83
CA LEU A 243 25.70 20.83 20.52
C LEU A 243 25.82 19.76 21.61
#